data_AF-A0A1J5PHR8-F1
#
_entry.id   AF-A0A1J5PHR8-F1
#
_cell.length_a   1.000
_cell.length_b   1.000
_cell.length_c   1.000
_cell.angle_alpha   90.00
_cell.angle_beta   90.00
_cell.angle_gamma   90.00
#
_symmetry.space_group_name_H-M   'P 1'
#
loop_
_entity.id
_entity.type
_entity.pdbx_description
1 polymer ?
#
loop_
_entity_poly.entity_id
_entity_poly.type
_entity_poly.pdbx_seq_one_letter_code
_entity_poly.pdbx_strand_id
1 'polypeptide(L)'
;MVELQGHGGPVVLDHLLQLTLQLGARLARPGEFTERAFLNGRMDLAQAEAVADLIDAGSQAAAQAASQALQGVFSERVHRVTQQLIALRMYIESALDFPEEEIDFLSDARLITQSQELVDEIAEALAVNESVTARVLSKVNSLAKAVRSARVESLTV
;
A
#
# COMPACT_ATOMS: atom_id res chain seq x y z
N MET A 1 -19.23 9.07 -9.78
CA MET A 1 -18.95 7.93 -10.68
C MET A 1 -20.30 7.40 -11.15
N VAL A 2 -20.42 7.07 -12.43
CA VAL A 2 -21.63 6.46 -13.00
C VAL A 2 -21.17 5.22 -13.75
N GLU A 3 -21.88 4.11 -13.58
CA GLU A 3 -21.65 2.88 -14.34
C GLU A 3 -22.79 2.72 -15.34
N LEU A 4 -22.45 2.59 -16.63
CA LEU A 4 -23.40 2.37 -17.70
C LEU A 4 -23.39 0.88 -18.04
N GLN A 5 -24.49 0.19 -17.74
CA GLN A 5 -24.68 -1.22 -18.05
C GLN A 5 -25.46 -1.33 -19.38
N GLY A 6 -24.93 -2.10 -20.34
CA GLY A 6 -25.49 -2.23 -21.67
C GLY A 6 -25.43 -3.66 -22.19
N HIS A 7 -25.99 -3.89 -23.38
CA HIS A 7 -25.89 -5.18 -24.06
C HIS A 7 -24.43 -5.46 -24.45
N GLY A 8 -23.94 -6.67 -24.20
CA GLY A 8 -22.52 -7.05 -24.40
C GLY A 8 -22.05 -7.13 -25.87
N GLY A 9 -22.83 -6.63 -26.83
CA GLY A 9 -22.43 -6.57 -28.23
C GLY A 9 -21.30 -5.55 -28.43
N PRO A 10 -20.14 -5.90 -29.00
CA PRO A 10 -18.99 -5.00 -29.14
C PRO A 10 -19.34 -3.67 -29.82
N VAL A 11 -20.16 -3.72 -30.88
CA VAL A 11 -20.61 -2.52 -31.61
C VAL A 11 -21.42 -1.56 -30.72
N VAL A 12 -22.28 -2.11 -29.84
CA VAL A 12 -23.09 -1.30 -28.92
C VAL A 12 -22.21 -0.67 -27.85
N LEU A 13 -21.26 -1.44 -27.29
CA LEU A 13 -20.33 -0.95 -26.27
C LEU A 13 -19.38 0.13 -26.83
N ASP A 14 -18.87 -0.06 -28.05
CA ASP A 14 -18.02 0.93 -28.73
C ASP A 14 -18.80 2.23 -28.98
N HIS A 15 -20.06 2.14 -29.43
CA HIS A 15 -20.89 3.31 -29.66
C HIS A 15 -21.18 4.06 -28.35
N LEU A 16 -21.47 3.34 -27.27
CA LEU A 16 -21.65 3.90 -25.94
C LEU A 16 -20.37 4.62 -25.47
N LEU A 17 -19.21 3.99 -25.60
CA LEU A 17 -17.92 4.60 -25.25
C LEU A 17 -17.69 5.89 -26.05
N GLN A 18 -17.86 5.85 -27.37
CA GLN A 18 -17.70 7.03 -28.23
C GLN A 18 -18.61 8.19 -27.81
N LEU A 19 -19.87 7.91 -27.48
CA LEU A 19 -20.79 8.93 -26.99
C LEU A 19 -20.31 9.57 -25.68
N THR A 20 -19.80 8.77 -24.73
CA THR A 20 -19.23 9.33 -23.48
C THR A 20 -18.05 10.27 -23.74
N LEU A 21 -17.19 9.92 -24.71
CA LEU A 21 -16.05 10.76 -25.10
C LEU A 21 -16.50 12.07 -25.76
N GLN A 22 -17.51 12.02 -26.64
CA GLN A 22 -18.11 13.21 -27.26
C GLN A 22 -18.75 14.16 -26.25
N LEU A 23 -19.29 13.62 -25.15
CA LEU A 23 -19.86 14.39 -24.05
C LEU A 23 -18.80 14.94 -23.08
N GLY A 24 -17.51 14.81 -23.40
CA GLY A 24 -16.41 15.43 -22.65
C GLY A 24 -15.66 14.47 -21.72
N ALA A 25 -15.98 13.18 -21.70
CA ALA A 25 -15.15 12.21 -21.01
C ALA A 25 -13.81 12.04 -21.74
N ARG A 26 -12.76 11.70 -20.98
CA ARG A 26 -11.47 11.26 -21.53
C ARG A 26 -11.34 9.75 -21.32
N LEU A 27 -10.75 9.05 -22.29
CA LEU A 27 -10.37 7.66 -22.13
C LEU A 27 -9.41 7.48 -20.95
N ALA A 28 -9.70 6.55 -20.05
CA ALA A 28 -8.87 6.26 -18.89
C ALA A 28 -7.51 5.65 -19.30
N ARG A 29 -6.45 5.99 -18.56
CA ARG A 29 -5.16 5.31 -18.65
C ARG A 29 -5.26 3.93 -17.97
N PRO A 30 -4.37 2.97 -18.31
CA PRO A 30 -4.30 1.70 -17.60
C PRO A 30 -4.17 1.92 -16.08
N GLY A 31 -5.04 1.26 -15.31
CA GLY A 31 -5.06 1.35 -13.84
C GLY A 31 -5.56 2.67 -13.26
N GLU A 32 -5.98 3.66 -14.08
CA GLU A 32 -6.30 5.01 -13.59
C GLU A 32 -7.43 5.05 -12.55
N PHE A 33 -8.40 4.14 -12.61
CA PHE A 33 -9.46 4.06 -11.60
C PHE A 33 -8.93 3.60 -10.23
N THR A 34 -8.08 2.59 -10.22
CA THR A 34 -7.42 2.08 -8.99
C THR A 34 -6.42 3.11 -8.45
N GLU A 35 -5.64 3.75 -9.33
CA GLU A 35 -4.75 4.87 -8.97
C GLU A 35 -5.53 5.98 -8.26
N ARG A 36 -6.67 6.39 -8.82
CA ARG A 36 -7.54 7.40 -8.18
C ARG A 36 -8.10 6.92 -6.85
N ALA A 37 -8.42 5.65 -6.69
CA ALA A 37 -8.90 5.12 -5.41
C ALA A 37 -7.81 5.21 -4.33
N PHE A 38 -6.56 4.89 -4.69
CA PHE A 38 -5.39 5.04 -3.82
C PHE A 38 -5.12 6.50 -3.45
N LEU A 39 -5.02 7.39 -4.44
CA LEU A 39 -4.72 8.81 -4.21
C LEU A 39 -5.79 9.53 -3.38
N ASN A 40 -7.04 9.08 -3.45
CA ASN A 40 -8.12 9.62 -2.62
C ASN A 40 -8.29 8.89 -1.28
N GLY A 41 -7.34 8.04 -0.88
CA GLY A 41 -7.32 7.37 0.41
C GLY A 41 -8.43 6.33 0.62
N ARG A 42 -9.06 5.83 -0.46
CA ARG A 42 -10.08 4.78 -0.35
C ARG A 42 -9.48 3.38 -0.17
N MET A 43 -8.20 3.23 -0.47
CA MET A 43 -7.41 2.03 -0.28
C MET A 43 -5.93 2.42 -0.22
N ASP A 44 -5.10 1.58 0.39
CA ASP A 44 -3.64 1.76 0.37
C ASP A 44 -2.98 1.15 -0.88
N LEU A 45 -1.66 1.25 -0.95
CA LEU A 45 -0.88 0.79 -2.09
C LEU A 45 -0.93 -0.74 -2.26
N ALA A 46 -0.90 -1.50 -1.15
CA ALA A 46 -0.92 -2.95 -1.20
C ALA A 46 -2.28 -3.46 -1.69
N GLN A 47 -3.36 -2.84 -1.23
CA GLN A 47 -4.71 -3.11 -1.71
C GLN A 47 -4.89 -2.76 -3.19
N ALA A 48 -4.32 -1.62 -3.63
CA ALA A 48 -4.35 -1.23 -5.05
C ALA A 48 -3.61 -2.23 -5.95
N GLU A 49 -2.48 -2.78 -5.49
CA GLU A 49 -1.76 -3.85 -6.21
C GLU A 49 -2.54 -5.16 -6.24
N ALA A 50 -3.19 -5.50 -5.13
CA ALA A 50 -4.02 -6.70 -5.03
C ALA A 50 -5.18 -6.74 -6.03
N VAL A 51 -5.66 -5.58 -6.52
CA VAL A 51 -6.65 -5.53 -7.61
C VAL A 51 -6.09 -6.17 -8.89
N ALA A 52 -4.85 -5.85 -9.27
CA ALA A 52 -4.23 -6.42 -10.46
C ALA A 52 -3.94 -7.91 -10.27
N ASP A 53 -3.41 -8.28 -9.09
CA ASP A 53 -3.10 -9.68 -8.77
C ASP A 53 -4.35 -10.57 -8.74
N LEU A 54 -5.51 -10.02 -8.33
CA LEU A 54 -6.77 -10.73 -8.36
C LEU A 54 -7.29 -10.94 -9.78
N ILE A 55 -7.14 -9.95 -10.67
CA ILE A 55 -7.51 -10.05 -12.08
C ILE A 55 -6.64 -11.08 -12.82
N ASP A 56 -5.34 -11.11 -12.51
CA ASP A 56 -4.35 -11.99 -13.14
C ASP A 56 -4.24 -13.38 -12.49
N ALA A 57 -5.02 -13.66 -11.45
CA ALA A 57 -4.91 -14.88 -10.66
C ALA A 57 -5.17 -16.16 -11.49
N GLY A 58 -4.11 -16.93 -11.74
CA GLY A 58 -4.19 -18.20 -12.48
C GLY A 58 -4.61 -19.42 -11.65
N SER A 59 -4.81 -19.27 -10.34
CA SER A 59 -5.23 -20.36 -9.44
C SER A 59 -6.14 -19.87 -8.33
N GLN A 60 -6.93 -20.77 -7.75
CA GLN A 60 -7.81 -20.45 -6.62
C GLN A 60 -7.02 -19.95 -5.41
N ALA A 61 -5.84 -20.54 -5.14
CA ALA A 61 -4.97 -20.10 -4.05
C ALA A 61 -4.45 -18.68 -4.28
N ALA A 62 -4.04 -18.35 -5.52
CA ALA A 62 -3.60 -17.00 -5.87
C ALA A 62 -4.75 -15.98 -5.74
N ALA A 63 -5.95 -16.32 -6.21
CA ALA A 63 -7.12 -15.46 -6.08
C ALA A 63 -7.51 -15.22 -4.61
N GLN A 64 -7.42 -16.26 -3.77
CA GLN A 64 -7.66 -16.13 -2.33
C GLN A 64 -6.63 -15.22 -1.65
N ALA A 65 -5.34 -15.39 -1.96
CA ALA A 65 -4.29 -14.53 -1.43
C ALA A 65 -4.48 -13.06 -1.86
N ALA A 66 -4.74 -12.81 -3.14
CA ALA A 66 -5.01 -11.46 -3.64
C ALA A 66 -6.28 -10.85 -3.02
N SER A 67 -7.33 -11.65 -2.81
CA SER A 67 -8.55 -11.19 -2.13
C SER A 67 -8.28 -10.78 -0.67
N GLN A 68 -7.48 -11.53 0.07
CA GLN A 68 -7.08 -11.17 1.44
C GLN A 68 -6.25 -9.88 1.48
N ALA A 69 -5.31 -9.71 0.54
CA ALA A 69 -4.53 -8.48 0.42
C ALA A 69 -5.44 -7.28 0.08
N LEU A 70 -6.40 -7.45 -0.83
CA LEU A 70 -7.39 -6.42 -1.19
C LEU A 70 -8.28 -6.04 0.01
N GLN A 71 -8.63 -7.00 0.86
CA GLN A 71 -9.37 -6.76 2.11
C GLN A 71 -8.55 -6.00 3.17
N GLY A 72 -7.24 -5.82 2.96
CA GLY A 72 -6.37 -5.05 3.86
C GLY A 72 -5.69 -5.87 4.95
N VAL A 73 -5.77 -7.21 4.91
CA VAL A 73 -5.17 -8.08 5.94
C VAL A 73 -3.66 -7.83 6.09
N PHE A 74 -2.96 -7.68 4.96
CA PHE A 74 -1.53 -7.35 4.98
C PHE A 74 -1.28 -5.95 5.56
N SER A 75 -2.09 -4.98 5.15
CA SER A 75 -1.99 -3.60 5.61
C SER A 75 -2.21 -3.49 7.10
N GLU A 76 -3.20 -4.17 7.66
CA GLU A 76 -3.46 -4.21 9.11
C GLU A 76 -2.23 -4.72 9.88
N ARG A 77 -1.58 -5.77 9.36
CA ARG A 77 -0.35 -6.32 9.96
C ARG A 77 0.79 -5.30 9.93
N VAL A 78 1.01 -4.63 8.79
CA VAL A 78 2.03 -3.57 8.67
C VAL A 78 1.73 -2.39 9.61
N HIS A 79 0.47 -1.96 9.70
CA HIS A 79 0.08 -0.88 10.61
C HIS A 79 0.33 -1.27 12.07
N ARG A 80 0.02 -2.51 12.47
CA ARG A 80 0.29 -3.00 13.84
C ARG A 80 1.77 -2.89 14.20
N VAL A 81 2.66 -3.42 13.35
CA VAL A 81 4.11 -3.34 13.53
C VAL A 81 4.56 -1.87 13.58
N THR A 82 4.02 -1.03 12.71
CA THR A 82 4.34 0.41 12.69
C THR A 82 3.98 1.09 14.00
N GLN A 83 2.81 0.78 14.57
CA GLN A 83 2.40 1.32 15.88
C GLN A 83 3.30 0.86 17.02
N GLN A 84 3.70 -0.41 17.04
CA GLN A 84 4.64 -0.91 18.04
C GLN A 84 6.02 -0.26 17.92
N LEU A 85 6.52 -0.04 16.69
CA LEU A 85 7.77 0.68 16.45
C LEU A 85 7.70 2.15 16.90
N ILE A 86 6.58 2.83 16.63
CA ILE A 86 6.37 4.21 17.11
C ILE A 86 6.38 4.24 18.64
N ALA A 87 5.70 3.31 19.30
CA ALA A 87 5.66 3.22 20.76
C ALA A 87 7.06 2.98 21.36
N LEU A 88 7.82 2.03 20.78
CA LEU A 88 9.19 1.74 21.20
C LEU A 88 10.11 2.95 21.00
N ARG A 89 9.98 3.65 19.86
CA ARG A 89 10.73 4.88 19.59
C ARG A 89 10.43 5.97 20.61
N MET A 90 9.14 6.24 20.90
CA MET A 90 8.74 7.25 21.89
C MET A 90 9.31 6.93 23.27
N TYR A 91 9.34 5.65 23.66
CA TYR A 91 9.93 5.22 24.92
C TYR A 91 11.43 5.51 24.98
N ILE A 92 12.18 5.11 23.95
CA ILE A 92 13.63 5.36 23.88
C ILE A 92 13.93 6.86 23.89
N GLU A 93 13.17 7.67 23.14
CA GLU A 93 13.35 9.13 23.13
C GLU A 93 13.11 9.75 24.50
N SER A 94 12.04 9.34 25.19
CA SER A 94 11.75 9.84 26.54
C SER A 94 12.86 9.47 27.53
N ALA A 95 13.38 8.24 27.44
CA ALA A 95 14.47 7.75 28.27
C ALA A 95 15.80 8.51 28.03
N LEU A 96 16.07 8.90 26.78
CA LEU A 96 17.25 9.70 26.43
C LEU A 96 17.14 11.17 26.86
N ASP A 97 15.94 11.74 26.77
CA ASP A 97 15.69 13.15 27.12
C ASP A 97 15.66 13.39 28.64
N PHE A 98 15.26 12.38 29.43
CA PHE A 98 15.10 12.49 30.90
C PHE A 98 15.81 11.35 31.66
N PRO A 99 17.15 11.28 31.63
CA PRO A 99 17.90 10.17 32.25
C PRO A 99 17.84 10.15 33.79
N GLU A 100 17.44 11.25 34.43
CA GLU A 100 17.32 11.36 35.89
C GLU A 100 15.91 11.00 36.40
N GLU A 101 14.91 10.93 35.52
CA GLU A 101 13.63 10.34 35.88
C GLU A 101 13.80 8.82 35.91
N GLU A 102 13.52 8.18 37.07
CA GLU A 102 13.42 6.72 37.21
C GLU A 102 12.20 6.19 36.42
N ILE A 103 12.12 6.45 35.12
CA ILE A 103 11.29 5.67 34.21
C ILE A 103 12.00 4.34 34.13
N ASP A 104 11.72 3.45 35.09
CA ASP A 104 12.22 2.07 35.28
C ASP A 104 12.98 1.61 34.04
N PHE A 105 14.24 2.04 33.94
CA PHE A 105 14.91 2.14 32.64
C PHE A 105 14.89 0.78 31.98
N LEU A 106 14.87 -0.28 32.80
CA LEU A 106 15.13 -1.63 32.41
C LEU A 106 14.54 -2.62 33.42
N SER A 107 13.73 -3.51 32.89
CA SER A 107 14.42 -4.75 32.57
C SER A 107 14.85 -4.65 31.11
N ASP A 108 16.15 -4.49 30.83
CA ASP A 108 16.80 -4.54 29.51
C ASP A 108 16.21 -5.68 28.67
N ALA A 109 15.94 -6.78 29.37
CA ALA A 109 15.24 -7.95 28.87
C ALA A 109 13.92 -7.62 28.16
N ARG A 110 13.05 -6.75 28.69
CA ARG A 110 11.76 -6.42 28.07
C ARG A 110 11.92 -5.67 26.75
N LEU A 111 12.83 -4.69 26.67
CA LEU A 111 13.09 -3.97 25.41
C LEU A 111 13.74 -4.87 24.37
N ILE A 112 14.69 -5.71 24.78
CA ILE A 112 15.34 -6.69 23.91
C ILE A 112 14.30 -7.70 23.40
N THR A 113 13.46 -8.24 24.29
CA THR A 113 12.38 -9.17 23.92
C THR A 113 11.38 -8.52 22.97
N GLN A 114 10.88 -7.33 23.26
CA GLN A 114 9.94 -6.62 22.38
C GLN A 114 10.56 -6.31 21.00
N SER A 115 11.84 -5.92 20.98
CA SER A 115 12.56 -5.69 19.73
C SER A 115 12.71 -6.97 18.92
N GLN A 116 13.01 -8.09 19.59
CA GLN A 116 13.14 -9.41 18.96
C GLN A 116 11.79 -9.90 18.41
N GLU A 117 10.71 -9.77 19.18
CA GLU A 117 9.35 -10.10 18.75
C GLU A 117 8.93 -9.30 17.51
N LEU A 118 9.27 -8.00 17.46
CA LEU A 118 9.02 -7.16 16.28
C LEU A 118 9.80 -7.60 15.05
N VAL A 119 11.08 -7.96 15.23
CA VAL A 119 11.91 -8.49 14.15
C VAL A 119 11.32 -9.78 13.60
N ASP A 120 10.86 -10.68 14.48
CA ASP A 120 10.25 -11.94 14.08
C ASP A 120 8.90 -11.71 13.36
N GLU A 121 8.06 -10.79 13.86
CA GLU A 121 6.79 -10.43 13.21
C GLU A 121 6.99 -9.82 11.82
N ILE A 122 8.01 -8.97 11.66
CA ILE A 122 8.42 -8.40 10.37
C ILE A 122 8.94 -9.51 9.44
N ALA A 123 9.83 -10.37 9.92
CA ALA A 123 10.40 -11.45 9.13
C ALA A 123 9.31 -12.40 8.61
N GLU A 124 8.34 -12.73 9.44
CA GLU A 124 7.19 -13.55 9.04
C GLU A 124 6.28 -12.81 8.04
N ALA A 125 6.03 -11.50 8.24
CA ALA A 125 5.27 -10.69 7.29
C ALA A 125 5.94 -10.62 5.90
N LEU A 126 7.27 -10.57 5.86
CA LEU A 126 8.06 -10.56 4.63
C LEU A 126 8.06 -11.93 3.94
N ALA A 127 8.17 -13.02 4.70
CA ALA A 127 8.19 -14.39 4.18
C ALA A 127 6.85 -14.80 3.53
N VAL A 128 5.72 -14.37 4.10
CA VAL A 128 4.38 -14.66 3.56
C VAL A 128 4.12 -13.92 2.23
N ASN A 129 4.88 -12.85 1.95
CA ASN A 129 4.59 -11.91 0.88
C ASN A 129 5.82 -11.57 0.03
N GLU A 130 6.66 -12.56 -0.30
CA GLU A 130 7.90 -12.35 -1.09
C GLU A 130 7.64 -11.61 -2.42
N SER A 131 6.52 -11.92 -3.09
CA SER A 131 6.01 -11.24 -4.29
C SER A 131 5.63 -9.78 -4.02
N VAL A 132 4.86 -9.53 -2.96
CA VAL A 132 4.35 -8.19 -2.59
C VAL A 132 5.50 -7.33 -2.09
N THR A 133 6.44 -7.87 -1.32
CA THR A 133 7.59 -7.14 -0.77
C THR A 133 8.52 -6.67 -1.88
N ALA A 134 8.89 -7.55 -2.82
CA ALA A 134 9.74 -7.19 -3.96
C ALA A 134 9.06 -6.14 -4.86
N ARG A 135 7.74 -6.24 -5.04
CA ARG A 135 6.93 -5.30 -5.84
C ARG A 135 6.70 -3.96 -5.15
N VAL A 136 6.36 -3.95 -3.86
CA VAL A 136 6.20 -2.73 -3.05
C VAL A 136 7.52 -1.97 -2.97
N LEU A 137 8.65 -2.63 -2.72
CA LEU A 137 9.97 -1.99 -2.74
C LEU A 137 10.30 -1.39 -4.12
N SER A 138 9.95 -2.07 -5.21
CA SER A 138 10.09 -1.57 -6.57
C SER A 138 9.19 -0.34 -6.85
N LYS A 139 7.92 -0.38 -6.44
CA LYS A 139 6.93 0.69 -6.63
C LYS A 139 7.26 1.93 -5.79
N VAL A 140 7.64 1.74 -4.53
CA VAL A 140 8.09 2.81 -3.62
C VAL A 140 9.33 3.50 -4.18
N ASN A 141 10.30 2.74 -4.70
CA ASN A 141 11.47 3.32 -5.38
C ASN A 141 11.07 4.10 -6.65
N SER A 142 10.09 3.60 -7.40
CA SER A 142 9.56 4.27 -8.60
C SER A 142 8.86 5.60 -8.26
N LEU A 143 8.02 5.61 -7.21
CA LEU A 143 7.36 6.80 -6.68
C LEU A 143 8.39 7.80 -6.12
N ALA A 144 9.36 7.35 -5.33
CA ALA A 144 10.45 8.19 -4.82
C ALA A 144 11.27 8.81 -5.96
N LYS A 145 11.47 8.08 -7.06
CA LYS A 145 12.14 8.58 -8.27
C LYS A 145 11.29 9.63 -9.01
N ALA A 146 9.98 9.40 -9.15
CA ALA A 146 9.05 10.35 -9.76
C ALA A 146 8.91 11.65 -8.94
N VAL A 147 8.88 11.54 -7.61
CA VAL A 147 8.85 12.70 -6.70
C VAL A 147 10.18 13.48 -6.76
N ARG A 148 11.32 12.79 -6.88
CA ARG A 148 12.63 13.46 -7.07
C ARG A 148 12.72 14.15 -8.42
N SER A 149 12.24 13.56 -9.52
CA SER A 149 12.27 14.21 -10.84
C SER A 149 11.35 15.44 -10.88
N ALA A 150 10.16 15.36 -10.28
CA ALA A 150 9.24 16.49 -10.20
C ALA A 150 9.80 17.67 -9.37
N ARG A 151 10.59 17.39 -8.32
CA ARG A 151 11.23 18.43 -7.50
C ARG A 151 12.41 19.12 -8.19
N VAL A 152 13.09 18.43 -9.11
CA VAL A 152 14.18 19.01 -9.91
C VAL A 152 13.64 19.95 -10.99
N GLU A 153 12.50 19.63 -11.61
CA GLU A 153 11.86 20.51 -12.61
C GLU A 153 11.28 21.80 -12.01
N SER A 154 10.89 21.80 -10.74
CA SER A 154 10.42 23.00 -10.02
C SER A 154 11.53 23.96 -9.56
N LEU A 155 12.81 23.62 -9.77
CA LEU A 155 13.98 24.43 -9.38
C LEU A 155 14.73 25.02 -10.59
N THR A 156 14.26 24.78 -11.82
CA THR A 156 14.86 25.25 -13.07
C THR A 156 14.04 26.31 -13.82
N VAL A 157 13.08 26.94 -13.13
CA VAL A 157 12.38 28.17 -13.57
C VAL A 157 12.61 29.24 -12.52
#